data_AF-A0A926JR36-F1
#
_entry.id   AF-A0A926JR36-F1
#
_cell.length_a   1.000
_cell.length_b   1.000
_cell.length_c   1.000
_cell.angle_alpha   90.00
_cell.angle_beta   90.00
_cell.angle_gamma   90.00
#
_symmetry.space_group_name_H-M   'P 1'
#
loop_
_entity.id
_entity.type
_entity.pdbx_description
1 polymer ?
#
loop_
_entity_poly.entity_id
_entity_poly.type
_entity_poly.pdbx_seq_one_letter_code
_entity_poly.pdbx_strand_id
1 'polypeptide(L)' 'MQRRLSDYLIVTLKGMAMGAADVVPGVSGGTIAFISGIYEELIRSIHQVNLSALKKWKKEGFRSMWS' A
#
# COMPACT_ATOMS: atom_id res chain seq x y z
N MET A 1 -7.94 -2.58 -11.11
CA MET A 1 -8.76 -3.25 -10.07
C MET A 1 -9.71 -2.20 -9.53
N GLN A 2 -11.00 -2.27 -9.85
CA GLN A 2 -11.95 -1.27 -9.42
C GLN A 2 -12.25 -1.49 -7.94
N ARG A 3 -11.58 -0.74 -7.06
CA ARG A 3 -11.75 -0.85 -5.61
C ARG A 3 -13.15 -0.38 -5.24
N ARG A 4 -13.82 -1.16 -4.40
CA ARG A 4 -15.12 -0.81 -3.81
C ARG A 4 -14.86 0.04 -2.55
N LEU A 5 -15.86 0.82 -2.12
CA LEU A 5 -15.77 1.60 -0.88
C LEU A 5 -15.39 0.72 0.33
N SER A 6 -15.88 -0.52 0.37
CA SER A 6 -15.54 -1.49 1.39
C SER A 6 -14.04 -1.83 1.43
N ASP A 7 -13.37 -1.89 0.28
CA ASP A 7 -11.93 -2.18 0.22
C ASP A 7 -11.13 -1.04 0.84
N TYR A 8 -11.51 0.20 0.57
CA TYR A 8 -10.89 1.37 1.19
C TYR A 8 -11.11 1.40 2.70
N LEU A 9 -12.33 1.11 3.17
CA LEU A 9 -12.63 1.01 4.60
C LEU A 9 -11.78 -0.07 5.28
N ILE A 10 -11.63 -1.23 4.66
CA ILE A 10 -10.79 -2.33 5.18
C ILE A 10 -9.31 -1.89 5.24
N VAL A 11 -8.79 -1.25 4.20
CA VAL A 11 -7.40 -0.75 4.19
C VAL A 11 -7.19 0.29 5.30
N THR A 12 -8.12 1.23 5.47
CA THR A 12 -8.05 2.24 6.53
C THR A 12 -8.06 1.60 7.92
N LEU A 13 -8.92 0.61 8.17
CA LEU A 13 -8.97 -0.10 9.45
C LEU A 13 -7.68 -0.88 9.73
N LYS A 14 -7.13 -1.55 8.72
CA LYS A 14 -5.84 -2.24 8.88
C LYS A 14 -4.70 -1.26 9.19
N GLY A 15 -4.69 -0.07 8.56
CA GLY A 15 -3.74 1.00 8.85
C GLY A 15 -3.88 1.55 10.27
N MET A 16 -5.11 1.74 10.76
CA MET A 16 -5.36 2.11 12.16
C MET A 16 -4.87 1.03 13.14
N ALA A 17 -5.11 -0.25 12.85
CA ALA A 17 -4.64 -1.35 13.68
C ALA A 17 -3.11 -1.43 13.72
N MET A 18 -2.43 -1.19 12.59
CA MET A 18 -0.96 -1.10 12.53
C MET A 18 -0.44 0.09 13.35
N GLY A 19 -1.05 1.27 13.24
CA GLY A 19 -0.66 2.43 14.04
C GLY A 19 -0.92 2.25 15.54
N ALA A 20 -2.01 1.57 15.91
CA ALA A 20 -2.29 1.21 17.30
C ALA A 20 -1.28 0.20 17.85
N ALA A 21 -0.79 -0.71 17.02
CA ALA A 21 0.24 -1.68 17.39
C ALA A 21 1.57 -1.01 17.76
N ASP A 22 1.93 0.09 17.10
CA ASP A 22 3.16 0.85 17.42
C ASP A 22 3.09 1.55 18.80
N VAL A 23 1.90 1.72 19.37
CA VAL A 23 1.71 2.27 20.74
C VAL A 23 1.87 1.20 21.82
N VAL A 24 1.77 -0.09 21.46
CA VAL A 24 1.84 -1.20 22.42
C VAL A 24 3.29 -1.67 22.56
N PRO A 25 3.91 -1.56 23.75
CA PRO A 25 5.28 -2.01 23.95
C PRO A 25 5.39 -3.53 23.74
N GLY A 26 6.33 -3.94 22.88
CA GLY A 26 6.56 -5.35 22.53
C GLY A 26 5.78 -5.86 21.31
N VAL A 27 4.96 -5.03 20.65
CA VAL A 27 4.31 -5.37 19.38
C VAL A 27 5.03 -4.67 18.22
N SER A 28 5.38 -5.42 17.18
CA SER A 28 5.98 -4.85 15.96
C SER A 28 4.90 -4.55 14.94
N GLY A 29 4.75 -3.29 14.53
CA GLY A 29 3.87 -2.89 13.42
C GLY A 29 4.17 -3.65 12.12
N GLY A 30 5.42 -4.09 11.91
CA GLY A 30 5.82 -4.92 10.77
C GLY A 30 5.19 -6.33 10.80
N THR A 31 5.05 -6.94 11.97
CA THR A 31 4.38 -8.24 12.12
C THR A 31 2.88 -8.13 11.85
N ILE A 32 2.24 -7.05 12.29
CA ILE A 32 0.83 -6.78 11.99
C ILE A 32 0.62 -6.50 10.50
N ALA A 33 1.52 -5.74 9.87
CA ALA A 33 1.49 -5.50 8.42
C ALA A 33 1.63 -6.80 7.60
N PHE A 34 2.45 -7.74 8.07
CA PHE A 34 2.62 -9.06 7.47
C PHE A 34 1.35 -9.92 7.63
N ILE A 35 0.86 -10.11 8.86
CA ILE A 35 -0.31 -10.96 9.14
C ILE A 35 -1.60 -10.38 8.50
N SER A 36 -1.74 -9.06 8.42
CA SER A 36 -2.89 -8.40 7.80
C SER A 36 -2.85 -8.40 6.26
N GLY A 37 -1.76 -8.86 5.65
CA GLY A 37 -1.58 -8.95 4.20
C GLY A 37 -1.30 -7.61 3.50
N ILE A 38 -1.14 -6.50 4.24
CA ILE A 38 -0.77 -5.20 3.64
C ILE A 38 0.64 -5.28 3.04
N TYR A 39 1.51 -6.09 3.62
CA TYR A 39 2.90 -6.21 3.18
C TYR A 39 3.01 -6.68 1.72
N GLU A 40 2.20 -7.64 1.28
CA GLU A 40 2.21 -8.10 -0.11
C GLU A 40 1.80 -7.00 -1.09
N GLU A 41 0.76 -6.25 -0.74
CA GLU A 41 0.27 -5.13 -1.55
C GLU A 41 1.31 -4.01 -1.65
N LEU A 42 1.99 -3.70 -0.54
CA LEU A 42 3.08 -2.74 -0.49
C LEU A 42 4.26 -3.17 -1.37
N ILE A 43 4.76 -4.39 -1.20
CA ILE A 43 5.90 -4.92 -1.97
C ILE A 43 5.56 -4.96 -3.46
N ARG A 44 4.35 -5.41 -3.82
CA ARG A 44 3.89 -5.42 -5.21
C ARG A 44 3.76 -4.02 -5.79
N SER A 45 3.40 -3.03 -4.99
CA SER A 45 3.33 -1.62 -5.42
C SER A 45 4.74 -1.06 -5.65
N ILE A 46 5.68 -1.33 -4.75
CA ILE A 46 7.08 -0.93 -4.90
C ILE A 46 7.70 -1.58 -6.14
N HIS A 47 7.45 -2.87 -6.37
CA HIS A 47 7.95 -3.58 -7.56
C HIS A 47 7.46 -2.97 -8.88
N GLN A 48 6.27 -2.36 -8.90
CA GLN A 48 5.75 -1.67 -10.08
C GLN A 48 6.48 -0.34 -10.37
N VAL A 49 7.20 0.20 -9.40
CA VAL A 49 8.07 1.38 -9.59
C VAL A 49 9.37 0.93 -10.27
N ASN A 50 9.34 0.87 -11.60
CA ASN A 50 10.46 0.41 -12.43
C ASN A 50 10.72 1.33 -13.63
N LEU A 51 11.70 0.95 -14.46
CA LEU A 51 12.05 1.68 -15.69
C LEU A 51 10.87 1.85 -16.64
N SER A 52 9.91 0.92 -16.65
CA SER A 52 8.69 1.03 -17.45
C SER A 52 7.75 2.11 -16.91
N ALA A 53 7.61 2.23 -15.59
CA ALA A 53 6.89 3.34 -14.96
C ALA A 53 7.53 4.70 -15.29
N LEU A 54 8.86 4.80 -15.24
CA LEU A 54 9.61 6.01 -15.66
C LEU A 54 9.41 6.35 -17.14
N LYS A 55 9.43 5.34 -18.02
CA LYS A 55 9.15 5.53 -19.46
C LYS A 55 7.72 6.00 -19.70
N LYS A 56 6.75 5.42 -18.98
CA LYS A 56 5.33 5.79 -19.06
C LYS A 56 5.12 7.22 -18.56
N TRP A 57 5.75 7.60 -17.45
CA TRP A 57 5.76 8.96 -16.94
C TRP A 57 6.33 9.97 -17.94
N LYS A 58 7.46 9.65 -18.60
CA LYS A 58 8.05 10.50 -19.63
C LYS A 58 7.18 10.67 -20.89
N LYS A 59 6.41 9.64 -21.26
CA LYS A 59 5.56 9.66 -22.46
C LYS A 59 4.19 10.29 -22.24
N GLU A 60 3.56 10.00 -21.10
CA GLU A 60 2.15 10.32 -20.84
C GLU A 60 1.98 11.36 -19.72
N GLY A 61 3.08 11.81 -19.12
CA GLY A 61 3.10 12.80 -18.03
C GLY A 61 2.75 12.21 -16.67
N PHE A 62 2.73 13.06 -15.63
CA PHE A 62 2.46 12.63 -14.24
C PHE A 62 1.02 12.13 -14.04
N ARG A 63 0.06 12.62 -14.84
CA ARG A 63 -1.35 12.22 -14.73
C ARG A 63 -1.58 10.74 -15.03
N SER A 64 -0.76 10.11 -15.88
CA SER A 64 -0.88 8.68 -16.23
C SER A 64 -0.40 7.72 -15.15
N MET A 65 0.23 8.24 -14.10
CA MET A 65 0.64 7.48 -12.91
C MET A 65 -0.48 7.35 -11.89
N TRP A 66 -1.49 8.24 -11.94
CA TRP A 66 -2.64 8.24 -11.03
C TRP A 66 -3.92 7.66 -11.65
N SER A 67 -3.87 7.33 -12.94
CA SER A 67 -4.94 6.65 -13.70
C SER A 67 -4.71 5.14 -13.74
#